data_AF-A0A797M3N9-F1
#
_entry.id   AF-A0A797M3N9-F1
#
_cell.length_a   1.000
_cell.length_b   1.000
_cell.length_c   1.000
_cell.angle_alpha   90.00
_cell.angle_beta   90.00
_cell.angle_gamma   90.00
#
_symmetry.space_group_name_H-M   'P 1'
#
loop_
_entity.id
_entity.type
_entity.pdbx_description
1 polymer ?
#
loop_
_entity_poly.entity_id
_entity_poly.type
_entity_poly.pdbx_seq_one_letter_code
_entity_poly.pdbx_strand_id
1 'polypeptide(L)'
;HLAHEKGLLMMGPDCGTAIINGAALCFGNAVRRGNIGIIGASGTGSQELSVRIHEFGGGISQLIGTGGRDMSEKIGGLMMLDAISMLEADPQTEIITLISKPPAPAVARKVLERARTCHKPVVVCFLGRESTPADEEGLQFARGTKEAALKAVLLTGVKKESLDLHPLNWQLIEEVRSRLTPQQKYIR
;
A
#
# COMPACT_ATOMS: atom_id res chain seq x y z
N HIS A 1 16.67 16.79 3.39
CA HIS A 1 17.58 17.25 2.32
C HIS A 1 18.93 16.53 2.37
N LEU A 2 19.72 16.60 3.44
CA LEU A 2 21.05 15.96 3.51
C LEU A 2 21.12 14.48 3.08
N ALA A 3 20.19 13.63 3.53
CA ALA A 3 20.20 12.20 3.15
C ALA A 3 19.97 12.02 1.64
N HIS A 4 18.94 12.70 1.10
CA HIS A 4 18.63 12.72 -0.34
C HIS A 4 19.83 13.20 -1.18
N GLU A 5 20.47 14.30 -0.79
CA GLU A 5 21.67 14.83 -1.48
C GLU A 5 22.84 13.85 -1.49
N LYS A 6 22.89 12.94 -0.50
CA LYS A 6 23.90 11.88 -0.40
C LYS A 6 23.45 10.56 -1.05
N GLY A 7 22.28 10.50 -1.67
CA GLY A 7 21.71 9.27 -2.22
C GLY A 7 21.37 8.23 -1.14
N LEU A 8 21.08 8.68 0.08
CA LEU A 8 20.72 7.83 1.22
C LEU A 8 19.22 7.90 1.49
N LEU A 9 18.63 6.75 1.80
CA LEU A 9 17.26 6.67 2.28
C LEU A 9 17.20 7.03 3.78
N MET A 10 16.38 8.03 4.12
CA MET A 10 16.08 8.39 5.50
C MET A 10 14.61 8.08 5.79
N MET A 11 14.34 6.88 6.31
CA MET A 11 13.01 6.53 6.81
C MET A 11 12.60 7.54 7.87
N GLY A 12 11.56 8.34 7.59
CA GLY A 12 11.24 9.53 8.36
C GLY A 12 10.90 9.25 9.83
N PRO A 13 10.90 10.29 10.67
CA PRO A 13 10.44 10.15 12.05
C PRO A 13 9.00 9.62 12.09
N ASP A 14 8.70 8.77 13.07
CA ASP A 14 7.44 8.01 13.16
C ASP A 14 7.26 6.97 12.03
N CYS A 15 8.36 6.46 11.48
CA CYS A 15 8.37 5.25 10.66
C CYS A 15 8.34 4.02 11.57
N GLY A 16 7.15 3.45 11.77
CA GLY A 16 6.97 2.26 12.60
C GLY A 16 7.11 0.92 11.87
N THR A 17 7.18 0.90 10.54
CA THR A 17 7.10 -0.33 9.75
C THR A 17 7.99 -0.27 8.52
N ALA A 18 8.90 -1.24 8.40
CA ALA A 18 9.65 -1.55 7.18
C ALA A 18 9.95 -3.05 7.10
N ILE A 19 10.10 -3.57 5.88
CA ILE A 19 10.59 -4.93 5.59
C ILE A 19 11.63 -4.79 4.48
N ILE A 20 12.91 -4.83 4.85
CA ILE A 20 14.02 -4.61 3.91
C ILE A 20 14.78 -5.92 3.73
N ASN A 21 14.86 -6.43 2.51
CA ASN A 21 15.45 -7.73 2.18
C ASN A 21 14.87 -8.89 3.05
N GLY A 22 13.57 -8.80 3.36
CA GLY A 22 12.88 -9.77 4.22
C GLY A 22 13.06 -9.56 5.72
N ALA A 23 13.95 -8.66 6.15
CA ALA A 23 14.13 -8.32 7.56
C ALA A 23 13.13 -7.23 7.97
N ALA A 24 12.31 -7.52 8.98
CA ALA A 24 11.43 -6.53 9.58
C ALA A 24 12.24 -5.54 10.43
N LEU A 25 11.94 -4.25 10.28
CA LEU A 25 12.46 -3.18 11.14
C LEU A 25 11.29 -2.54 11.88
N CYS A 26 11.39 -2.44 13.21
CA CYS A 26 10.29 -2.06 14.10
C CYS A 26 9.12 -3.06 14.03
N PHE A 27 7.90 -2.60 13.74
CA PHE A 27 6.72 -3.45 13.58
C PHE A 27 6.64 -3.95 12.15
N GLY A 28 6.85 -5.25 11.95
CA GLY A 28 6.71 -5.90 10.65
C GLY A 28 6.09 -7.28 10.80
N ASN A 29 5.61 -7.82 9.67
CA ASN A 29 4.85 -9.06 9.63
C ASN A 29 5.68 -10.11 8.89
N ALA A 30 5.66 -11.36 9.37
CA ALA A 30 6.25 -12.48 8.64
C ALA A 30 5.41 -12.77 7.40
N VAL A 31 5.81 -12.20 6.26
CA VAL A 31 5.13 -12.32 4.96
C VAL A 31 6.02 -13.04 3.96
N ARG A 32 5.42 -13.50 2.86
CA ARG A 32 6.14 -14.24 1.81
C ARG A 32 7.07 -13.28 1.09
N ARG A 33 8.25 -13.77 0.68
CA ARG A 33 9.08 -13.07 -0.31
C ARG A 33 8.41 -13.15 -1.67
N GLY A 34 8.55 -12.10 -2.47
CA GLY A 34 8.01 -12.03 -3.83
C GLY A 34 8.48 -10.77 -4.54
N ASN A 35 7.72 -10.35 -5.55
CA ASN A 35 8.07 -9.29 -6.50
C ASN A 35 7.27 -7.98 -6.32
N ILE A 36 6.46 -7.86 -5.25
CA ILE A 36 5.68 -6.65 -4.98
C ILE A 36 6.41 -5.77 -3.96
N GLY A 37 6.77 -4.57 -4.37
CA GLY A 37 7.33 -3.54 -3.51
C GLY A 37 6.25 -2.65 -2.91
N ILE A 38 6.37 -2.29 -1.64
CA ILE A 38 5.45 -1.37 -0.94
C ILE A 38 6.22 -0.12 -0.50
N ILE A 39 5.64 1.05 -0.71
CA ILE A 39 6.14 2.32 -0.18
C ILE A 39 5.04 2.95 0.67
N GLY A 40 5.33 3.17 1.96
CA GLY A 40 4.32 3.46 2.96
C GLY A 40 4.60 4.69 3.81
N ALA A 41 3.69 5.69 3.76
CA ALA A 41 3.59 6.77 4.74
C ALA A 41 2.48 6.48 5.79
N SER A 42 2.22 5.20 6.05
CA SER A 42 1.23 4.71 7.03
C SER A 42 1.69 3.35 7.58
N GLY A 43 2.06 3.27 8.86
CA GLY A 43 2.60 2.04 9.46
C GLY A 43 1.60 0.87 9.40
N THR A 44 0.48 0.98 10.10
CA THR A 44 -0.56 -0.07 10.12
C THR A 44 -1.19 -0.31 8.76
N GLY A 45 -1.32 0.73 7.93
CA GLY A 45 -1.76 0.58 6.54
C GLY A 45 -0.81 -0.32 5.74
N SER A 46 0.50 -0.13 5.91
CA SER A 46 1.52 -0.95 5.23
C SER A 46 1.57 -2.38 5.76
N GLN A 47 1.40 -2.57 7.08
CA GLN A 47 1.29 -3.91 7.67
C GLN A 47 0.08 -4.66 7.10
N GLU A 48 -1.11 -4.06 7.13
CA GLU A 48 -2.33 -4.66 6.57
C GLU A 48 -2.16 -4.99 5.09
N LEU A 49 -1.63 -4.04 4.30
CA LEU A 49 -1.38 -4.26 2.87
C LEU A 49 -0.43 -5.45 2.63
N SER A 50 0.66 -5.56 3.40
CA SER A 50 1.60 -6.67 3.28
C SER A 50 0.98 -8.02 3.61
N VAL A 51 0.10 -8.06 4.62
CA VAL A 51 -0.64 -9.27 5.01
C VAL A 51 -1.67 -9.63 3.95
N ARG A 52 -2.39 -8.66 3.38
CA ARG A 52 -3.36 -8.94 2.30
C ARG A 52 -2.69 -9.44 1.03
N ILE A 53 -1.56 -8.87 0.65
CA ILE A 53 -0.76 -9.39 -0.47
C ILE A 53 -0.33 -10.83 -0.19
N HIS A 54 0.12 -11.11 1.04
CA HIS A 54 0.38 -12.48 1.46
C HIS A 54 -0.89 -13.32 1.35
N GLU A 55 -1.99 -12.99 2.01
CA GLU A 55 -3.26 -13.74 1.96
C GLU A 55 -3.68 -14.11 0.53
N PHE A 56 -3.55 -13.19 -0.43
CA PHE A 56 -3.84 -13.42 -1.85
C PHE A 56 -2.73 -14.15 -2.63
N GLY A 57 -1.80 -14.82 -1.96
CA GLY A 57 -0.74 -15.63 -2.60
C GLY A 57 0.46 -14.85 -3.13
N GLY A 58 0.44 -13.52 -3.10
CA GLY A 58 1.58 -12.68 -3.49
C GLY A 58 2.71 -12.64 -2.44
N GLY A 59 3.77 -11.91 -2.75
CA GLY A 59 4.91 -11.76 -1.85
C GLY A 59 5.61 -10.41 -1.99
N ILE A 60 6.29 -10.01 -0.92
CA ILE A 60 6.91 -8.71 -0.78
C ILE A 60 8.39 -8.76 -1.17
N SER A 61 8.80 -7.89 -2.09
CA SER A 61 10.21 -7.64 -2.41
C SER A 61 10.81 -6.69 -1.37
N GLN A 62 10.18 -5.56 -1.13
CA GLN A 62 10.59 -4.56 -0.13
C GLN A 62 9.33 -3.88 0.42
N LEU A 63 9.37 -3.46 1.69
CA LEU A 63 8.41 -2.53 2.28
C LEU A 63 9.21 -1.37 2.87
N ILE A 64 9.20 -0.23 2.18
CA ILE A 64 9.90 0.97 2.59
C ILE A 64 8.93 1.91 3.31
N GLY A 65 9.13 2.12 4.60
CA GLY A 65 8.41 3.13 5.36
C GLY A 65 9.04 4.51 5.20
N THR A 66 8.26 5.51 4.79
CA THR A 66 8.77 6.88 4.56
C THR A 66 8.57 7.82 5.75
N GLY A 67 7.73 7.41 6.71
CA GLY A 67 7.35 8.19 7.90
C GLY A 67 6.05 8.97 7.70
N GLY A 68 5.24 9.08 8.76
CA GLY A 68 3.85 9.56 8.66
C GLY A 68 3.66 11.01 8.19
N ARG A 69 4.73 11.81 8.18
CA ARG A 69 4.72 13.23 7.75
C ARG A 69 5.27 13.46 6.36
N ASP A 70 5.79 12.43 5.70
CA ASP A 70 6.46 12.57 4.39
C ASP A 70 5.54 13.18 3.33
N MET A 71 4.26 12.77 3.34
CA MET A 71 3.23 13.25 2.40
C MET A 71 2.62 14.63 2.75
N SER A 72 3.19 15.35 3.71
CA SER A 72 2.79 16.73 4.05
C SER A 72 3.44 17.75 3.13
N GLU A 73 2.84 18.93 2.98
CA GLU A 73 3.39 20.02 2.17
C GLU A 73 4.78 20.48 2.66
N LYS A 74 5.00 20.46 3.99
CA LYS A 74 6.28 20.83 4.60
C LYS A 74 7.43 19.92 4.19
N ILE A 75 7.18 18.63 3.97
CA ILE A 75 8.21 17.65 3.62
C ILE A 75 8.26 17.40 2.11
N GLY A 76 7.12 17.46 1.43
CA GLY A 76 7.05 17.41 -0.03
C GLY A 76 7.14 16.01 -0.65
N GLY A 77 6.90 14.95 0.13
CA GLY A 77 6.94 13.55 -0.33
C GLY A 77 8.33 13.09 -0.77
N LEU A 78 9.39 13.68 -0.21
CA LEU A 78 10.76 13.44 -0.65
C LEU A 78 11.13 11.96 -0.60
N MET A 79 10.81 11.28 0.51
CA MET A 79 11.18 9.87 0.68
C MET A 79 10.28 8.94 -0.13
N MET A 80 9.01 9.28 -0.33
CA MET A 80 8.13 8.58 -1.27
C MET A 80 8.71 8.58 -2.69
N LEU A 81 9.18 9.73 -3.18
CA LEU A 81 9.75 9.87 -4.52
C LEU A 81 11.08 9.13 -4.69
N ASP A 82 11.94 9.20 -3.67
CA ASP A 82 13.21 8.47 -3.65
C ASP A 82 12.96 6.95 -3.62
N ALA A 83 12.02 6.50 -2.78
CA ALA A 83 11.66 5.10 -2.68
C ALA A 83 11.05 4.57 -3.99
N ILE A 84 10.26 5.37 -4.74
CA ILE A 84 9.78 4.96 -6.08
C ILE A 84 10.99 4.69 -6.98
N SER A 85 11.96 5.60 -7.01
CA SER A 85 13.16 5.43 -7.84
C SER A 85 13.99 4.22 -7.43
N MET A 86 14.09 3.94 -6.11
CA MET A 86 14.79 2.76 -5.60
C MET A 86 14.11 1.46 -6.00
N LEU A 87 12.78 1.35 -5.83
CA LEU A 87 12.04 0.14 -6.21
C LEU A 87 11.91 -0.03 -7.72
N GLU A 88 11.90 1.07 -8.46
CA GLU A 88 11.98 1.06 -9.91
C GLU A 88 13.33 0.51 -10.41
N ALA A 89 14.43 0.80 -9.70
CA ALA A 89 15.75 0.24 -10.02
C ALA A 89 15.99 -1.18 -9.47
N ASP A 90 15.22 -1.62 -8.48
CA ASP A 90 15.38 -2.93 -7.85
C ASP A 90 14.92 -4.08 -8.79
N PRO A 91 15.82 -4.97 -9.25
CA PRO A 91 15.47 -6.06 -10.14
C PRO A 91 14.55 -7.10 -9.50
N GLN A 92 14.43 -7.14 -8.17
CA GLN A 92 13.51 -8.04 -7.48
C GLN A 92 12.10 -7.48 -7.37
N THR A 93 11.90 -6.19 -7.64
CA THR A 93 10.58 -5.55 -7.61
C THR A 93 10.04 -5.45 -9.02
N GLU A 94 8.86 -6.00 -9.28
CA GLU A 94 8.18 -5.93 -10.58
C GLU A 94 6.92 -5.04 -10.52
N ILE A 95 6.25 -4.99 -9.36
CA ILE A 95 5.06 -4.15 -9.11
C ILE A 95 5.33 -3.27 -7.90
N ILE A 96 4.93 -2.00 -7.94
CA ILE A 96 5.05 -1.06 -6.81
C ILE A 96 3.66 -0.71 -6.28
N THR A 97 3.49 -0.71 -4.96
CA THR A 97 2.27 -0.25 -4.30
C THR A 97 2.58 0.92 -3.36
N LEU A 98 1.90 2.04 -3.56
CA LEU A 98 2.01 3.24 -2.71
C LEU A 98 0.87 3.26 -1.72
N ILE A 99 1.16 3.49 -0.43
CA ILE A 99 0.14 3.61 0.61
C ILE A 99 0.38 4.79 1.53
N SER A 100 -0.66 5.62 1.73
CA SER A 100 -0.61 6.72 2.69
C SER A 100 -2.00 7.12 3.16
N LYS A 101 -2.06 7.88 4.27
CA LYS A 101 -3.23 8.71 4.63
C LYS A 101 -3.43 9.80 3.55
N PRO A 102 -4.56 10.53 3.51
CA PRO A 102 -4.77 11.58 2.52
C PRO A 102 -3.58 12.56 2.46
N PRO A 103 -2.86 12.63 1.33
CA PRO A 103 -1.70 13.50 1.19
C PRO A 103 -2.11 14.96 0.99
N ALA A 104 -1.17 15.89 1.20
CA ALA A 104 -1.37 17.27 0.77
C ALA A 104 -1.55 17.32 -0.77
N PRO A 105 -2.51 18.10 -1.32
CA PRO A 105 -2.84 18.05 -2.75
C PRO A 105 -1.67 18.31 -3.70
N ALA A 106 -0.77 19.23 -3.36
CA ALA A 106 0.44 19.50 -4.15
C ALA A 106 1.40 18.30 -4.18
N VAL A 107 1.58 17.63 -3.04
CA VAL A 107 2.43 16.44 -2.92
C VAL A 107 1.81 15.25 -3.64
N ALA A 108 0.49 15.08 -3.54
CA ALA A 108 -0.25 14.07 -4.27
C ALA A 108 0.00 14.16 -5.79
N ARG A 109 -0.12 15.37 -6.36
CA ARG A 109 0.14 15.60 -7.79
C ARG A 109 1.56 15.18 -8.17
N LYS A 110 2.57 15.63 -7.42
CA LYS A 110 3.98 15.31 -7.67
C LYS A 110 4.26 13.81 -7.62
N VAL A 111 3.72 13.10 -6.62
CA VAL A 111 3.88 11.64 -6.48
C VAL A 111 3.17 10.89 -7.61
N LEU A 112 1.97 11.32 -8.00
CA LEU A 112 1.24 10.70 -9.11
C LEU A 112 1.93 10.94 -10.46
N GLU A 113 2.44 12.13 -10.71
CA GLU A 113 3.26 12.42 -11.90
C GLU A 113 4.48 11.49 -11.97
N ARG A 114 5.19 11.32 -10.84
CA ARG A 114 6.33 10.40 -10.77
C ARG A 114 5.94 8.93 -10.94
N ALA A 115 4.78 8.52 -10.43
CA ALA A 115 4.27 7.17 -10.59
C ALA A 115 3.89 6.87 -12.05
N ARG A 116 3.32 7.85 -12.77
CA ARG A 116 3.00 7.72 -14.21
C ARG A 116 4.23 7.53 -15.09
N THR A 117 5.37 8.11 -14.73
CA THR A 117 6.61 7.94 -15.49
C THR A 117 7.39 6.69 -15.07
N CYS A 118 6.86 5.88 -14.14
CA CYS A 118 7.51 4.64 -13.73
C CYS A 118 7.28 3.56 -14.79
N HIS A 119 8.35 2.87 -15.20
CA HIS A 119 8.24 1.78 -16.17
C HIS A 119 7.68 0.47 -15.58
N LYS A 120 7.54 0.41 -14.25
CA LYS A 120 6.90 -0.71 -13.54
C LYS A 120 5.46 -0.35 -13.18
N PRO A 121 4.51 -1.30 -13.23
CA PRO A 121 3.16 -1.05 -12.78
C PRO A 121 3.09 -0.54 -11.35
N VAL A 122 2.31 0.52 -11.12
CA VAL A 122 2.11 1.14 -9.81
C VAL A 122 0.65 1.06 -9.38
N VAL A 123 0.40 0.66 -8.14
CA VAL A 123 -0.91 0.70 -7.49
C VAL A 123 -0.90 1.75 -6.38
N VAL A 124 -1.83 2.70 -6.39
CA VAL A 124 -1.89 3.81 -5.43
C VAL A 124 -3.08 3.66 -4.49
N CYS A 125 -2.81 3.62 -3.20
CA CYS A 125 -3.82 3.59 -2.13
C CYS A 125 -3.66 4.79 -1.20
N PHE A 126 -4.37 5.89 -1.51
CA PHE A 126 -4.51 7.02 -0.60
C PHE A 126 -5.78 6.84 0.23
N LEU A 127 -5.60 6.34 1.46
CA LEU A 127 -6.67 5.95 2.38
C LEU A 127 -7.59 7.12 2.69
N GLY A 128 -8.86 6.84 2.99
CA GLY A 128 -9.82 7.84 3.45
C GLY A 128 -10.41 8.73 2.35
N ARG A 129 -10.18 8.42 1.08
CA ARG A 129 -10.88 9.06 -0.05
C ARG A 129 -12.28 8.48 -0.24
N GLU A 130 -13.23 9.34 -0.55
CA GLU A 130 -14.61 8.92 -0.91
C GLU A 130 -14.63 8.16 -2.24
N SER A 131 -13.87 8.67 -3.22
CA SER A 131 -13.72 8.09 -4.55
C SER A 131 -12.25 8.09 -5.00
N THR A 132 -11.93 7.17 -5.91
CA THR A 132 -10.63 7.12 -6.59
C THR A 132 -10.79 7.53 -8.05
N PRO A 133 -9.74 8.08 -8.68
CA PRO A 133 -9.69 8.23 -10.13
C PRO A 133 -9.87 6.88 -10.84
N ALA A 134 -10.18 6.92 -12.14
CA ALA A 134 -10.12 5.75 -12.99
C ALA A 134 -8.67 5.26 -13.12
N ASP A 135 -8.49 3.97 -13.35
CA ASP A 135 -7.18 3.39 -13.64
C ASP A 135 -6.64 3.93 -14.98
N GLU A 136 -5.32 4.06 -15.04
CA GLU A 136 -4.55 4.50 -16.19
C GLU A 136 -3.57 3.39 -16.60
N GLU A 137 -3.00 3.47 -17.82
CA GLU A 137 -1.94 2.55 -18.22
C GLU A 137 -0.74 2.68 -17.29
N GLY A 138 -0.30 1.57 -16.69
CA GLY A 138 0.80 1.54 -15.72
C GLY A 138 0.49 2.09 -14.32
N LEU A 139 -0.69 2.70 -14.10
CA LEU A 139 -1.07 3.31 -12.82
C LEU A 139 -2.51 2.98 -12.42
N GLN A 140 -2.68 2.17 -11.38
CA GLN A 140 -4.00 1.82 -10.86
C GLN A 140 -4.27 2.48 -9.51
N PHE A 141 -5.53 2.75 -9.21
CA PHE A 141 -5.96 3.37 -7.95
C PHE A 141 -6.81 2.42 -7.12
N ALA A 142 -6.62 2.42 -5.81
CA ALA A 142 -7.38 1.60 -4.88
C ALA A 142 -7.89 2.43 -3.70
N ARG A 143 -9.14 2.19 -3.29
CA ARG A 143 -9.79 2.90 -2.19
C ARG A 143 -9.34 2.42 -0.82
N GLY A 144 -8.89 1.18 -0.72
CA GLY A 144 -8.44 0.56 0.52
C GLY A 144 -7.40 -0.53 0.31
N THR A 145 -6.84 -1.02 1.40
CA THR A 145 -5.73 -2.00 1.40
C THR A 145 -6.08 -3.31 0.72
N LYS A 146 -7.29 -3.85 0.94
CA LYS A 146 -7.75 -5.09 0.29
C LYS A 146 -7.79 -4.96 -1.23
N GLU A 147 -8.34 -3.86 -1.73
CA GLU A 147 -8.40 -3.59 -3.18
C GLU A 147 -6.99 -3.38 -3.75
N ALA A 148 -6.14 -2.63 -3.04
CA ALA A 148 -4.75 -2.39 -3.45
C ALA A 148 -3.95 -3.69 -3.55
N ALA A 149 -4.07 -4.55 -2.53
CA ALA A 149 -3.44 -5.87 -2.51
C ALA A 149 -3.92 -6.74 -3.67
N LEU A 150 -5.23 -6.78 -3.91
CA LEU A 150 -5.80 -7.54 -5.02
C LEU A 150 -5.25 -7.06 -6.36
N LYS A 151 -5.28 -5.75 -6.62
CA LYS A 151 -4.73 -5.15 -7.85
C LYS A 151 -3.25 -5.49 -8.03
N ALA A 152 -2.44 -5.31 -6.99
CA ALA A 152 -1.01 -5.62 -7.03
C ALA A 152 -0.74 -7.11 -7.33
N VAL A 153 -1.50 -8.01 -6.71
CA VAL A 153 -1.38 -9.46 -6.95
C VAL A 153 -1.81 -9.85 -8.35
N LEU A 154 -2.92 -9.32 -8.87
CA LEU A 154 -3.36 -9.61 -10.23
C LEU A 154 -2.33 -9.15 -11.28
N LEU A 155 -1.62 -8.06 -11.02
CA LEU A 155 -0.51 -7.58 -11.88
C LEU A 155 0.68 -8.55 -11.92
N THR A 156 0.83 -9.47 -10.96
CA THR A 156 1.84 -10.54 -11.02
C THR A 156 1.47 -11.70 -11.97
N GLY A 157 0.26 -11.67 -12.54
CA GLY A 157 -0.27 -12.74 -13.38
C GLY A 157 -1.06 -13.82 -12.63
N VAL A 158 -1.19 -13.70 -11.30
CA VAL A 158 -2.08 -14.57 -10.51
C VAL A 158 -3.53 -14.38 -10.99
N LYS A 159 -4.21 -15.49 -11.28
CA LYS A 159 -5.59 -15.48 -11.76
C LYS A 159 -6.56 -15.21 -10.62
N LYS A 160 -7.50 -14.30 -10.82
CA LYS A 160 -8.49 -13.91 -9.81
C LYS A 160 -9.30 -15.10 -9.30
N GLU A 161 -9.59 -16.07 -10.17
CA GLU A 161 -10.37 -17.27 -9.87
C GLU A 161 -9.65 -18.22 -8.90
N SER A 162 -8.33 -18.08 -8.77
CA SER A 162 -7.52 -18.87 -7.83
C SER A 162 -7.43 -18.27 -6.43
N LEU A 163 -7.98 -17.07 -6.23
CA LEU A 163 -7.87 -16.34 -4.97
C LEU A 163 -9.08 -16.62 -4.06
N ASP A 164 -8.81 -16.93 -2.79
CA ASP A 164 -9.82 -16.81 -1.74
C ASP A 164 -10.00 -15.33 -1.39
N LEU A 165 -11.08 -14.73 -1.90
CA LEU A 165 -11.40 -13.33 -1.65
C LEU A 165 -12.12 -13.10 -0.32
N HIS A 166 -12.30 -14.15 0.49
CA HIS A 166 -13.12 -14.15 1.71
C HIS A 166 -14.47 -13.46 1.46
N PRO A 167 -15.35 -14.09 0.66
CA PRO A 167 -16.66 -13.52 0.39
C PRO A 167 -17.44 -13.36 1.69
N LEU A 168 -18.25 -12.31 1.77
CA LEU A 168 -19.12 -12.10 2.92
C LEU A 168 -20.08 -13.28 3.05
N ASN A 169 -20.17 -13.83 4.26
CA ASN A 169 -21.19 -14.81 4.58
C ASN A 169 -22.53 -14.08 4.77
N TRP A 170 -23.24 -13.84 3.68
CA TRP A 170 -24.51 -13.10 3.68
C TRP A 170 -25.57 -13.77 4.53
N GLN A 171 -25.63 -15.11 4.53
CA GLN A 171 -26.57 -15.85 5.37
C GLN A 171 -26.32 -15.57 6.85
N LEU A 172 -25.06 -15.64 7.31
CA LEU A 172 -24.70 -15.30 8.69
C LEU A 172 -24.98 -13.82 9.00
N ILE A 173 -24.70 -12.92 8.06
CA ILE A 173 -24.98 -11.48 8.23
C ILE A 173 -26.48 -11.25 8.42
N GLU A 174 -27.33 -11.89 7.62
CA GLU A 174 -28.79 -11.80 7.71
C GLU A 174 -29.31 -12.44 9.01
N GLU A 175 -28.79 -13.61 9.37
CA GLU A 175 -29.09 -14.29 10.64
C GLU A 175 -28.79 -13.39 11.83
N VAL A 176 -27.58 -12.83 11.90
CA VAL A 176 -27.19 -11.91 12.98
C VAL A 176 -28.04 -10.65 12.96
N ARG A 177 -28.30 -10.06 11.78
CA ARG A 177 -29.14 -8.87 11.64
C ARG A 177 -30.57 -9.09 12.14
N SER A 178 -31.15 -10.28 11.93
CA SER A 178 -32.48 -10.62 12.42
C SER A 178 -32.59 -10.66 13.95
N ARG A 179 -31.45 -10.85 14.64
CA ARG A 179 -31.36 -10.86 16.11
C ARG A 179 -31.12 -9.47 16.71
N LEU A 180 -30.82 -8.46 15.89
CA LEU A 180 -30.59 -7.09 16.36
C LEU A 180 -31.91 -6.35 16.52
N THR A 181 -32.06 -5.61 17.63
CA THR A 181 -33.18 -4.67 17.74
C THR A 181 -32.97 -3.48 16.81
N PRO A 182 -34.04 -2.78 16.36
CA PRO A 182 -33.91 -1.64 15.45
C PRO A 182 -33.02 -0.50 15.97
N GLN A 183 -32.85 -0.40 17.30
CA GLN A 183 -32.03 0.62 17.96
C GLN A 183 -30.60 0.11 18.26
N GLN A 184 -30.32 -1.18 18.07
CA GLN A 184 -29.03 -1.77 18.41
C GLN A 184 -27.99 -1.43 17.34
N LYS A 185 -27.03 -0.57 17.71
CA LYS A 185 -25.95 -0.10 16.83
C LYS A 185 -24.70 -0.99 16.84
N TYR A 186 -24.56 -1.87 17.84
CA TYR A 186 -23.35 -2.66 18.05
C TYR A 186 -23.68 -4.14 18.24
N ILE A 187 -22.85 -4.99 17.65
CA ILE A 187 -22.83 -6.44 17.90
C ILE A 187 -21.78 -6.64 19.00
N ARG A 188 -22.15 -7.33 20.09
CA ARG A 188 -21.24 -7.71 21.19
C ARG A 188 -21.08 -9.22 21.22
#